data_AF-A0A6J2XBA7-F1
#
_entry.id   AF-A0A6J2XBA7-F1
#
_cell.length_a   1.000
_cell.length_b   1.000
_cell.length_c   1.000
_cell.angle_alpha   90.00
_cell.angle_beta   90.00
_cell.angle_gamma   90.00
#
_symmetry.space_group_name_H-M   'P 1'
#
loop_
_entity.id
_entity.type
_entity.pdbx_description
1 polymer ?
#
loop_
_entity_poly.entity_id
_entity_poly.type
_entity_poly.pdbx_seq_one_letter_code
_entity_poly.pdbx_strand_id
1 'polypeptide(L)'
;MVQRKLENKFTYFLRDPRVTSNLPSRVDNLSPEKIWETFLSAIFYVGKGKRSRPYQHLYDAVQLWKTQESPSSKKIAVLFVYLFFKHVWNDGGGVICLHVFLNNIPVEAYTREAVMIGALGLENLTNAKGGEFYGVAAIWMSRQKRMLGVYLLYRAMGIFLNEGERQLYPEDIN
;
A
#
# COMPACT_ATOMS: atom_id res chain seq x y z
N MET A 1 -1.53 33.02 -17.26
CA MET A 1 -0.77 32.01 -16.48
C MET A 1 -1.73 30.88 -16.11
N VAL A 2 -1.58 29.70 -16.72
CA VAL A 2 -2.38 28.53 -16.31
C VAL A 2 -1.84 28.07 -14.97
N GLN A 3 -2.64 28.23 -13.92
CA GLN A 3 -2.31 27.74 -12.58
C GLN A 3 -2.32 26.21 -12.66
N ARG A 4 -1.12 25.61 -12.81
CA ARG A 4 -0.93 24.16 -12.85
C ARG A 4 -1.38 23.64 -11.48
N LYS A 5 -2.59 23.08 -11.41
CA LYS A 5 -3.13 22.46 -10.19
C LYS A 5 -2.15 21.35 -9.79
N LEU A 6 -1.33 21.61 -8.77
CA LEU A 6 -0.39 20.64 -8.21
C LEU A 6 -1.23 19.49 -7.63
N GLU A 7 -1.40 18.42 -8.40
CA GLU A 7 -2.04 17.21 -7.92
C GLU A 7 -1.08 16.52 -6.95
N ASN A 8 -1.17 16.86 -5.65
CA ASN A 8 -0.41 16.19 -4.61
C ASN A 8 -0.78 14.70 -4.60
N LYS A 9 0.21 13.87 -4.93
CA LYS A 9 0.13 12.42 -4.82
C LYS A 9 0.83 11.98 -3.53
N PHE A 10 0.47 10.79 -3.10
CA PHE A 10 1.16 10.09 -2.03
C PHE A 10 1.19 8.60 -2.35
N THR A 11 1.98 7.84 -1.61
CA THR A 11 2.02 6.39 -1.71
C THR A 11 1.37 5.80 -0.46
N TYR A 12 0.68 4.68 -0.61
CA TYR A 12 0.08 3.98 0.51
C TYR A 12 0.29 2.48 0.43
N PHE A 13 0.25 1.82 1.59
CA PHE A 13 0.27 0.37 1.70
C PHE A 13 -0.99 -0.11 2.39
N LEU A 14 -1.54 -1.24 1.92
CA LEU A 14 -2.49 -2.01 2.71
C LEU A 14 -1.75 -3.21 3.30
N ARG A 15 -2.00 -3.47 4.59
CA ARG A 15 -1.28 -4.49 5.35
C ARG A 15 -2.20 -5.35 6.21
N ASP A 16 -1.82 -6.62 6.38
CA ASP A 16 -2.54 -7.59 7.20
C ASP A 16 -2.19 -7.44 8.70
N PRO A 17 -3.12 -7.00 9.56
CA PRO A 17 -2.86 -6.92 10.99
C PRO A 17 -2.63 -8.28 11.66
N ARG A 18 -3.09 -9.38 11.07
CA ARG A 18 -2.83 -10.73 11.59
C ARG A 18 -1.36 -11.12 11.44
N VAL A 19 -0.67 -10.54 10.44
CA VAL A 19 0.77 -10.73 10.23
C VAL A 19 1.58 -9.73 11.05
N THR A 20 1.20 -8.44 11.05
CA THR A 20 1.93 -7.45 11.86
C THR A 20 1.81 -7.74 13.35
N SER A 21 0.65 -8.23 13.80
CA SER A 21 0.36 -8.52 15.21
C SER A 21 0.77 -7.33 16.10
N ASN A 22 0.25 -6.15 15.77
CA ASN A 22 0.62 -4.87 16.39
C ASN A 22 2.15 -4.68 16.49
N LEU A 23 2.84 -4.80 15.35
CA LEU A 23 4.31 -4.77 15.29
C LEU A 23 4.93 -3.58 16.07
N PRO A 24 4.39 -2.34 15.99
CA PRO A 24 4.93 -1.21 16.74
C PRO A 24 4.96 -1.41 18.26
N SER A 25 4.01 -2.16 18.85
CA SER A 25 3.97 -2.39 20.30
C SER A 25 4.93 -3.48 20.79
N ARG A 26 5.61 -4.17 19.87
CA ARG A 26 6.49 -5.32 20.18
C ARG A 26 7.91 -5.17 19.63
N VAL A 27 8.27 -3.98 19.14
CA VAL A 27 9.60 -3.70 18.56
C VAL A 27 10.74 -3.99 19.54
N ASP A 28 10.57 -3.68 20.83
CA ASP A 28 11.61 -3.85 21.85
C ASP A 28 11.97 -5.32 22.11
N ASN A 29 11.11 -6.25 21.72
CA ASN A 29 11.27 -7.69 21.95
C ASN A 29 11.70 -8.45 20.69
N LEU A 30 12.03 -7.75 19.60
CA LEU A 30 12.31 -8.37 18.30
C LEU A 30 13.67 -7.89 17.76
N SER A 31 14.32 -8.76 16.99
CA SER A 31 15.51 -8.36 16.25
C SER A 31 15.13 -7.44 15.08
N PRO A 32 16.03 -6.55 14.63
CA PRO A 32 15.79 -5.68 13.48
C PRO A 32 15.39 -6.46 12.22
N GLU A 33 15.96 -7.64 12.00
CA GLU A 33 15.62 -8.53 10.88
C GLU A 33 14.19 -9.02 10.98
N LYS A 34 13.72 -9.37 12.19
CA LYS A 34 12.34 -9.84 12.38
C LYS A 34 11.32 -8.74 12.23
N ILE A 35 11.65 -7.52 12.67
CA ILE A 35 10.83 -6.33 12.45
C ILE A 35 10.70 -6.07 10.94
N TRP A 36 11.82 -6.11 10.22
CA TRP A 36 11.86 -5.92 8.77
C TRP A 36 11.06 -6.97 8.01
N GLU A 37 11.30 -8.25 8.30
CA GLU A 37 10.58 -9.37 7.70
C GLU A 37 9.08 -9.25 7.94
N THR A 38 8.66 -9.04 9.19
CA THR A 38 7.24 -8.89 9.55
C THR A 38 6.60 -7.73 8.78
N PHE A 39 7.26 -6.57 8.74
CA PHE A 39 6.76 -5.40 8.05
C PHE A 39 6.53 -5.68 6.56
N LEU A 40 7.50 -6.31 5.89
CA LEU A 40 7.38 -6.66 4.47
C LEU A 40 6.30 -7.71 4.22
N SER A 41 6.29 -8.80 5.00
CA SER A 41 5.33 -9.91 4.85
C SER A 41 3.89 -9.48 5.06
N ALA A 42 3.65 -8.42 5.83
CA ALA A 42 2.30 -7.90 6.04
C ALA A 42 1.78 -7.09 4.84
N ILE A 43 2.64 -6.56 3.95
CA ILE A 43 2.20 -5.73 2.83
C ILE A 43 1.60 -6.62 1.75
N PHE A 44 0.30 -6.44 1.48
CA PHE A 44 -0.39 -7.15 0.41
C PHE A 44 -0.79 -6.22 -0.74
N TYR A 45 -0.64 -4.89 -0.61
CA TYR A 45 -0.93 -3.94 -1.68
C TYR A 45 -0.08 -2.67 -1.58
N VAL A 46 0.45 -2.23 -2.71
CA VAL A 46 1.12 -0.92 -2.86
C VAL A 46 0.31 -0.05 -3.82
N GLY A 47 -0.04 1.16 -3.40
CA GLY A 47 -0.83 2.07 -4.22
C GLY A 47 -0.34 3.50 -4.20
N LYS A 48 -0.82 4.28 -5.18
CA LYS A 48 -0.68 5.73 -5.22
C LYS A 48 -2.03 6.40 -5.06
N GLY A 49 -2.13 7.35 -4.14
CA GLY A 49 -3.33 8.12 -3.91
C GLY A 49 -3.24 9.52 -4.50
N LYS A 50 -4.40 10.15 -4.68
CA LYS A 50 -4.52 11.59 -4.98
C LYS A 50 -5.53 12.20 -4.02
N ARG A 51 -5.33 13.47 -3.62
CA ARG A 51 -6.24 14.15 -2.67
C ARG A 51 -7.72 14.09 -3.05
N SER A 52 -8.05 14.10 -4.35
CA SER A 52 -9.44 14.08 -4.81
C SER A 52 -10.12 12.72 -4.70
N ARG A 53 -9.36 11.62 -4.65
CA ARG A 53 -9.83 10.23 -4.54
C ARG A 53 -8.76 9.40 -3.85
N PRO A 54 -8.52 9.61 -2.55
CA PRO A 54 -7.58 8.78 -1.81
C PRO A 54 -8.16 7.37 -1.76
N TYR A 55 -7.34 6.33 -1.84
CA TYR A 55 -7.77 4.93 -1.64
C TYR A 55 -8.98 4.47 -2.48
N GLN A 56 -9.12 4.89 -3.75
CA GLN A 56 -10.27 4.49 -4.57
C GLN A 56 -10.53 2.97 -4.55
N HIS A 57 -9.47 2.16 -4.58
CA HIS A 57 -9.59 0.70 -4.50
C HIS A 57 -10.10 0.18 -3.16
N LEU A 58 -9.79 0.87 -2.06
CA LEU A 58 -10.33 0.59 -0.73
C LEU A 58 -11.83 0.87 -0.69
N TYR A 59 -12.24 2.07 -1.13
CA TYR A 59 -13.65 2.46 -1.16
C TYR A 59 -14.48 1.57 -2.08
N ASP A 60 -13.96 1.25 -3.27
CA ASP A 60 -14.63 0.34 -4.20
C ASP A 60 -14.83 -1.05 -3.58
N ALA A 61 -13.84 -1.55 -2.82
CA ALA A 61 -13.93 -2.84 -2.13
C ALA A 61 -14.92 -2.82 -0.96
N VAL A 62 -14.93 -1.76 -0.15
CA VAL A 62 -15.91 -1.57 0.94
C VAL A 62 -17.33 -1.47 0.37
N GLN A 63 -17.52 -0.79 -0.76
CA GLN A 63 -18.84 -0.68 -1.37
C GLN A 63 -19.36 -2.04 -1.81
N LEU A 64 -18.53 -2.87 -2.45
CA LEU A 64 -18.90 -4.24 -2.81
C LEU A 64 -19.27 -5.08 -1.58
N TRP A 65 -18.56 -4.88 -0.46
CA TRP A 65 -18.87 -5.53 0.81
C TRP A 65 -20.24 -5.14 1.34
N LYS A 66 -20.53 -3.83 1.40
CA LYS A 66 -21.80 -3.29 1.89
C LYS A 66 -22.99 -3.73 1.01
N THR A 67 -22.81 -3.76 -0.31
CA THR A 67 -23.90 -4.11 -1.25
C THR A 67 -24.03 -5.59 -1.55
N GLN A 68 -23.08 -6.43 -1.10
CA GLN A 68 -22.95 -7.84 -1.47
C GLN A 68 -22.97 -8.09 -2.99
N GLU A 69 -22.56 -7.10 -3.78
CA GLU A 69 -22.56 -7.18 -5.24
C GLU A 69 -21.47 -8.12 -5.77
N SER A 70 -21.74 -8.73 -6.92
CA SER A 70 -20.75 -9.57 -7.60
C SER A 70 -19.58 -8.73 -8.14
N PRO A 71 -18.32 -9.11 -7.89
CA PRO A 71 -17.15 -8.35 -8.35
C PRO A 71 -16.92 -8.39 -9.87
N SER A 72 -17.75 -9.11 -10.64
CA SER A 72 -17.51 -9.51 -12.03
C SER A 72 -17.31 -8.36 -13.03
N SER A 73 -17.62 -7.11 -12.64
CA SER A 73 -17.44 -5.90 -13.47
C SER A 73 -16.30 -4.98 -13.02
N LYS A 74 -15.57 -5.30 -11.94
CA LYS A 74 -14.59 -4.41 -11.32
C LYS A 74 -13.15 -4.82 -11.66
N LYS A 75 -12.23 -3.85 -11.56
CA LYS A 75 -10.79 -4.09 -11.79
C LYS A 75 -10.28 -5.16 -10.84
N ILE A 76 -9.43 -6.07 -11.32
CA ILE A 76 -8.84 -7.20 -10.56
C ILE A 76 -8.25 -6.76 -9.21
N ALA A 77 -7.57 -5.61 -9.15
CA ALA A 77 -7.03 -5.08 -7.90
C ALA A 77 -8.12 -4.78 -6.84
N VAL A 78 -9.31 -4.31 -7.25
CA VAL A 78 -10.45 -4.10 -6.34
C VAL A 78 -10.97 -5.44 -5.83
N LEU A 79 -11.02 -6.46 -6.69
CA LEU A 79 -11.48 -7.80 -6.32
C LEU A 79 -10.55 -8.47 -5.31
N PHE A 80 -9.24 -8.44 -5.50
CA PHE A 80 -8.32 -9.06 -4.54
C PHE A 80 -8.30 -8.33 -3.21
N VAL A 81 -8.32 -6.99 -3.24
CA VAL A 81 -8.44 -6.17 -2.05
C VAL A 81 -9.76 -6.49 -1.33
N TYR A 82 -10.88 -6.60 -2.05
CA TYR A 82 -12.17 -7.03 -1.52
C TYR A 82 -12.18 -8.43 -0.92
N LEU A 83 -11.59 -9.43 -1.58
CA LEU A 83 -11.53 -10.80 -1.07
C LEU A 83 -10.70 -10.88 0.21
N PHE A 84 -9.60 -10.12 0.25
CA PHE A 84 -8.77 -10.02 1.42
C PHE A 84 -9.53 -9.37 2.58
N PHE A 85 -10.20 -8.26 2.31
CA PHE A 85 -11.08 -7.60 3.26
C PHE A 85 -12.16 -8.53 3.79
N LYS A 86 -12.85 -9.24 2.91
CA LYS A 86 -13.87 -10.22 3.28
C LYS A 86 -13.34 -11.25 4.27
N HIS A 87 -12.12 -11.77 4.06
CA HIS A 87 -11.54 -12.73 5.00
C HIS A 87 -11.21 -12.08 6.34
N VAL A 88 -10.55 -10.92 6.34
CA VAL A 88 -10.12 -10.26 7.59
C VAL A 88 -11.30 -9.73 8.40
N TRP A 89 -12.30 -9.14 7.75
CA TRP A 89 -13.49 -8.59 8.40
C TRP A 89 -14.43 -9.68 8.91
N ASN A 90 -14.56 -10.82 8.22
CA ASN A 90 -15.31 -11.97 8.76
C ASN A 90 -14.69 -12.53 10.05
N ASP A 91 -13.36 -12.42 10.19
CA ASP A 91 -12.64 -12.80 11.41
C ASP A 91 -12.73 -11.71 12.51
N GLY A 92 -13.49 -10.63 12.29
CA GLY A 92 -13.64 -9.51 13.22
C GLY A 92 -12.44 -8.55 13.28
N GLY A 93 -11.46 -8.69 12.38
CA GLY A 93 -10.32 -7.78 12.25
C GLY A 93 -10.64 -6.57 11.35
N GLY A 94 -9.72 -5.62 11.25
CA GLY A 94 -9.73 -4.55 10.24
C GLY A 94 -8.50 -4.64 9.33
N VAL A 95 -8.20 -3.61 8.53
CA VAL A 95 -6.97 -3.57 7.72
C VAL A 95 -6.19 -2.31 7.99
N ILE A 96 -4.87 -2.39 7.89
CA ILE A 96 -4.02 -1.25 8.15
C ILE A 96 -3.72 -0.51 6.83
N CYS A 97 -4.08 0.77 6.76
CA CYS A 97 -3.69 1.65 5.65
C CYS A 97 -2.57 2.60 6.11
N LEU A 98 -1.35 2.42 5.57
CA LEU A 98 -0.24 3.36 5.82
C LEU A 98 -0.18 4.41 4.75
N HIS A 99 -0.09 5.69 5.13
CA HIS A 99 0.23 6.76 4.18
C HIS A 99 1.69 7.12 4.32
N VAL A 100 2.42 7.05 3.21
CA VAL A 100 3.82 7.42 3.17
C VAL A 100 4.06 8.41 2.04
N PHE A 101 5.18 9.13 2.13
CA PHE A 101 5.70 9.90 1.01
C PHE A 101 4.68 10.92 0.47
N LEU A 102 4.23 11.82 1.34
CA LEU A 102 3.22 12.84 1.01
C LEU A 102 3.77 13.91 0.07
N ASN A 103 2.86 14.57 -0.66
CA ASN A 103 3.14 15.72 -1.54
C ASN A 103 4.09 15.44 -2.72
N ASN A 104 4.05 14.22 -3.27
CA ASN A 104 4.84 13.88 -4.46
C ASN A 104 4.21 14.44 -5.72
N ILE A 105 5.06 14.78 -6.69
CA ILE A 105 4.64 14.99 -8.07
C ILE A 105 4.20 13.66 -8.70
N PRO A 106 3.31 13.67 -9.72
CA PRO A 106 2.80 12.44 -10.31
C PRO A 106 3.88 11.44 -10.75
N VAL A 107 4.87 11.90 -11.52
CA VAL A 107 5.96 11.05 -12.05
C VAL A 107 6.75 10.35 -10.94
N GLU A 108 6.93 11.01 -9.80
CA GLU A 108 7.62 10.46 -8.66
C GLU A 108 6.77 9.41 -7.95
N ALA A 109 5.46 9.65 -7.79
CA ALA A 109 4.56 8.67 -7.21
C ALA A 109 4.50 7.37 -8.04
N TYR A 110 4.50 7.47 -9.37
CA TYR A 110 4.60 6.29 -10.26
C TYR A 110 5.92 5.55 -10.06
N THR A 111 7.04 6.29 -10.03
CA THR A 111 8.36 5.69 -9.85
C THR A 111 8.47 4.98 -8.51
N ARG A 112 8.03 5.60 -7.41
CA ARG A 112 8.05 5.04 -6.06
C ARG A 112 7.21 3.77 -5.95
N GLU A 113 5.98 3.79 -6.48
CA GLU A 113 5.13 2.60 -6.56
C GLU A 113 5.83 1.48 -7.34
N ALA A 114 6.39 1.78 -8.53
CA ALA A 114 7.04 0.80 -9.38
C ALA A 114 8.29 0.16 -8.74
N VAL A 115 9.17 0.95 -8.12
CA VAL A 115 10.35 0.40 -7.45
C VAL A 115 10.00 -0.43 -6.22
N MET A 116 8.96 -0.05 -5.45
CA MET A 116 8.57 -0.78 -4.25
C MET A 116 7.87 -2.10 -4.59
N ILE A 117 6.98 -2.10 -5.59
CA ILE A 117 6.41 -3.35 -6.13
C ILE A 117 7.52 -4.25 -6.68
N GLY A 118 8.47 -3.67 -7.45
CA GLY A 118 9.59 -4.43 -8.00
C GLY A 118 10.54 -5.00 -6.93
N ALA A 119 10.66 -4.35 -5.77
CA ALA A 119 11.47 -4.84 -4.66
C ALA A 119 10.76 -5.93 -3.83
N LEU A 120 9.44 -5.83 -3.66
CA LEU A 120 8.61 -6.83 -2.97
C LEU A 120 8.37 -8.08 -3.81
N GLY A 121 8.30 -7.93 -5.14
CA GLY A 121 7.78 -8.96 -6.04
C GLY A 121 6.26 -8.99 -6.03
N LEU A 122 5.67 -9.62 -7.06
CA LEU A 122 4.21 -9.69 -7.20
C LEU A 122 3.59 -10.89 -6.49
N GLU A 123 4.37 -11.90 -6.13
CA GLU A 123 3.89 -13.17 -5.56
C GLU A 123 3.08 -12.97 -4.27
N ASN A 124 3.45 -11.96 -3.46
CA ASN A 124 2.78 -11.64 -2.20
C ASN A 124 1.91 -10.38 -2.29
N LEU A 125 1.73 -9.80 -3.49
CA LEU A 125 0.95 -8.59 -3.71
C LEU A 125 -0.32 -8.89 -4.50
N THR A 126 -1.41 -8.28 -4.05
CA THR A 126 -2.71 -8.20 -4.75
C THR A 126 -2.72 -7.20 -5.90
N ASN A 127 -1.59 -6.53 -6.15
CA ASN A 127 -1.39 -5.65 -7.28
C ASN A 127 -1.56 -6.43 -8.60
N ALA A 128 -2.51 -6.01 -9.45
CA ALA A 128 -2.78 -6.69 -10.72
C ALA A 128 -1.62 -6.60 -11.73
N LYS A 129 -0.73 -5.62 -11.59
CA LYS A 129 0.49 -5.47 -12.40
C LYS A 129 1.57 -4.73 -11.62
N GLY A 130 2.81 -4.87 -12.10
CA GLY A 130 3.92 -4.02 -11.69
C GLY A 130 3.67 -2.54 -11.98
N GLY A 131 4.42 -1.66 -11.31
CA GLY A 131 4.38 -0.24 -11.62
C GLY A 131 5.15 0.11 -12.90
N GLU A 132 4.80 1.24 -13.50
CA GLU A 132 5.41 1.74 -14.73
C GLU A 132 6.46 2.81 -14.42
N PHE A 133 7.57 2.77 -15.17
CA PHE A 133 8.65 3.75 -15.04
C PHE A 133 8.55 4.79 -16.14
N TYR A 134 8.74 6.07 -15.77
CA TYR A 134 8.73 7.19 -16.70
C TYR A 134 9.96 8.08 -16.50
N GLY A 135 10.27 8.90 -17.51
CA GLY A 135 11.37 9.85 -17.46
C GLY A 135 12.71 9.19 -17.16
N VAL A 136 13.52 9.81 -16.32
CA VAL A 136 14.86 9.34 -15.97
C VAL A 136 14.84 7.95 -15.32
N ALA A 137 13.79 7.60 -14.58
CA ALA A 137 13.68 6.28 -13.96
C ALA A 137 13.47 5.15 -14.98
N ALA A 138 12.99 5.45 -16.20
CA ALA A 138 12.81 4.45 -17.25
C ALA A 138 14.15 3.82 -17.67
N ILE A 139 15.20 4.65 -17.77
CA ILE A 139 16.55 4.25 -18.22
C ILE A 139 17.44 3.68 -17.10
N TRP A 140 16.96 3.66 -15.86
CA TRP A 140 17.74 3.08 -14.75
C TRP A 140 17.91 1.57 -14.89
N MET A 141 19.07 1.09 -14.48
CA MET A 141 19.35 -0.34 -14.35
C MET A 141 18.45 -0.98 -13.30
N SER A 142 18.11 -2.26 -13.47
CA SER A 142 17.27 -3.01 -12.54
C SER A 142 17.82 -2.99 -11.10
N ARG A 143 19.15 -3.01 -10.93
CA ARG A 143 19.79 -2.89 -9.61
C ARG A 143 19.48 -1.56 -8.92
N GLN A 144 19.53 -0.44 -9.65
CA GLN A 144 19.24 0.89 -9.10
C GLN A 144 17.77 1.00 -8.68
N LYS A 145 16.86 0.50 -9.54
CA LYS A 145 15.42 0.42 -9.24
C LYS A 145 15.17 -0.37 -7.97
N ARG A 146 15.77 -1.56 -7.83
CA ARG A 146 15.62 -2.42 -6.65
C ARG A 146 16.19 -1.78 -5.38
N MET A 147 17.38 -1.18 -5.44
CA MET A 147 17.98 -0.50 -4.29
C MET A 147 17.10 0.64 -3.79
N LEU A 148 16.55 1.46 -4.70
CA LEU A 148 15.62 2.52 -4.30
C LEU A 148 14.36 1.93 -3.67
N GLY A 149 13.79 0.87 -4.25
CA GLY A 149 12.61 0.19 -3.69
C GLY A 149 12.83 -0.28 -2.26
N VAL A 150 13.92 -1.00 -1.99
CA VAL A 150 14.29 -1.47 -0.65
C VAL A 150 14.46 -0.30 0.32
N TYR A 151 15.16 0.75 -0.09
CA TYR A 151 15.34 1.94 0.74
C TYR A 151 14.01 2.61 1.10
N LEU A 152 13.10 2.76 0.15
CA LEU A 152 11.78 3.34 0.40
C LEU A 152 10.93 2.47 1.32
N LEU A 153 10.97 1.14 1.16
CA LEU A 153 10.29 0.21 2.06
C LEU A 153 10.84 0.31 3.49
N TYR A 154 12.17 0.43 3.65
CA TYR A 154 12.79 0.62 4.96
C TYR A 154 12.37 1.95 5.61
N ARG A 155 12.33 3.03 4.82
CA ARG A 155 11.80 4.32 5.27
C ARG A 155 10.33 4.24 5.68
N ALA A 156 9.52 3.50 4.93
CA ALA A 156 8.12 3.28 5.25
C ALA A 156 7.92 2.47 6.54
N MET A 157 8.77 1.48 6.80
CA MET A 157 8.79 0.76 8.08
C MET A 157 9.01 1.73 9.23
N GLY A 158 10.01 2.61 9.15
CA GLY A 158 10.26 3.61 10.20
C GLY A 158 9.06 4.52 10.45
N ILE A 159 8.37 4.97 9.39
CA ILE A 159 7.14 5.76 9.51
C ILE A 159 6.08 4.96 10.27
N PHE A 160 5.85 3.70 9.89
CA PHE A 160 4.87 2.85 10.55
C PHE A 160 5.15 2.61 12.02
N LEU A 161 6.40 2.28 12.38
CA LEU A 161 6.77 2.03 13.77
C LEU A 161 6.56 3.28 14.63
N ASN A 162 6.74 4.48 14.06
CA ASN A 162 6.56 5.74 14.75
C ASN A 162 5.10 6.20 14.82
N GLU A 163 4.31 5.98 13.75
CA GLU A 163 2.88 6.33 13.72
C GLU A 163 2.00 5.32 14.47
N GLY A 164 2.51 4.11 14.67
CA GLY A 164 1.77 3.01 15.28
C GLY A 164 0.87 2.27 14.28
N GLU A 165 0.10 1.32 14.81
CA GLU A 165 -0.83 0.50 14.04
C GLU A 165 -2.26 0.90 14.33
N ARG A 166 -3.00 1.27 13.27
CA ARG A 166 -4.44 1.51 13.32
C ARG A 166 -5.12 0.66 12.26
N GLN A 167 -6.09 -0.14 12.69
CA GLN A 167 -6.94 -0.91 11.80
C GLN A 167 -8.14 -0.05 11.35
N LEU A 168 -8.51 -0.19 10.10
CA LEU A 168 -9.72 0.36 9.50
C LEU A 168 -10.74 -0.77 9.37
N TYR A 169 -11.86 -0.60 10.04
CA TYR A 169 -13.02 -1.48 9.95
C TYR A 169 -13.98 -0.96 8.86
N PRO A 170 -14.93 -1.78 8.37
CA PRO A 170 -15.91 -1.35 7.37
C PRO A 170 -16.67 -0.07 7.76
N GLU A 171 -16.93 0.12 9.05
CA GLU A 171 -17.64 1.25 9.62
C GLU A 171 -16.81 2.54 9.60
N ASP A 172 -15.47 2.43 9.61
CA ASP A 172 -14.56 3.57 9.55
C ASP A 172 -14.42 4.13 8.12
N ILE A 173 -14.92 3.41 7.11
CA ILE A 173 -14.72 3.73 5.70
C ILE A 173 -16.06 4.17 5.08
N ASN A 174 -16.20 5.49 4.92
CA ASN A 174 -17.35 6.16 4.31
C ASN A 174 -17.07 6.55 2.86
#